data_AF-A0A936PVL1-F1
#
_entry.id   AF-A0A936PVL1-F1
#
_cell.length_a   1.000
_cell.length_b   1.000
_cell.length_c   1.000
_cell.angle_alpha   90.00
_cell.angle_beta   90.00
_cell.angle_gamma   90.00
#
_symmetry.space_group_name_H-M   'P 1'
#
loop_
_entity.id
_entity.type
_entity.pdbx_description
1 polymer ?
#
loop_
_entity_poly.entity_id
_entity_poly.type
_entity_poly.pdbx_seq_one_letter_code
_entity_poly.pdbx_strand_id
1 'polypeptide(L)'
;MLGNMVRDVAAMFGVQMTPTVMAALVFGLLLLAFPFLKTNHSTRLARKRVNEAARERGEARQRLAAEALSLVAQNPIGQIVVAEEAHKLGLKDTAAAALKLLTATGKERDEVRRLKMLIHPEPPRFAEAEAAAILRRWESGLHEAARAQLSEALTRWPDHPAFDDLRGIVAETAPPSAPS
;
A
#
# COMPACT_ATOMS: atom_id res chain seq x y z
N MET A 1 -9.18 16.24 36.36
CA MET A 1 -10.41 16.84 35.78
C MET A 1 -11.47 15.78 35.42
N LEU A 2 -11.14 14.70 34.70
CA LEU A 2 -12.13 13.65 34.35
C LEU A 2 -12.82 12.98 35.57
N GLY A 3 -12.10 12.79 36.68
CA GLY A 3 -12.61 12.10 37.87
C GLY A 3 -13.74 12.83 38.61
N ASN A 4 -13.84 14.16 38.46
CA ASN A 4 -14.92 14.93 39.07
C ASN A 4 -16.19 14.87 38.21
N MET A 5 -16.04 14.93 36.88
CA MET A 5 -17.16 14.81 35.94
C MET A 5 -17.90 13.46 36.04
N VAL A 6 -17.17 12.35 36.22
CA VAL A 6 -17.78 11.01 36.37
C VAL A 6 -18.56 10.89 37.68
N ARG A 7 -18.06 11.53 38.74
CA ARG A 7 -18.74 11.56 40.05
C ARG A 7 -20.02 12.39 40.00
N ASP A 8 -20.01 13.52 39.29
CA ASP A 8 -21.17 14.40 39.15
C ASP A 8 -22.29 13.77 38.32
N VAL A 9 -21.94 13.04 37.25
CA VAL A 9 -22.92 12.27 36.45
C VAL A 9 -23.48 11.09 37.26
N ALA A 10 -22.66 10.37 38.02
CA ALA A 10 -23.13 9.27 38.85
C ALA A 10 -24.08 9.71 39.98
N ALA A 11 -23.79 10.88 40.59
CA ALA A 11 -24.65 11.50 41.58
C ALA A 11 -26.01 11.95 40.99
N MET A 12 -26.02 12.39 39.72
CA MET A 12 -27.24 12.77 39.00
C MET A 12 -28.21 11.60 38.79
N PHE A 13 -27.73 10.36 38.75
CA PHE A 13 -28.54 9.14 38.64
C PHE A 13 -28.81 8.45 39.99
N GLY A 14 -28.43 9.06 41.12
CA GLY A 14 -28.68 8.50 42.46
C GLY A 14 -27.90 7.23 42.80
N VAL A 15 -26.90 6.87 41.98
CA VAL A 15 -26.11 5.66 42.18
C VAL A 15 -24.91 5.99 43.06
N GLN A 16 -24.90 5.49 44.30
CA GLN A 16 -23.69 5.48 45.11
C GLN A 16 -22.68 4.53 44.45
N MET A 17 -21.77 5.08 43.65
CA MET A 17 -20.69 4.31 43.04
C MET A 17 -19.72 3.83 44.13
N THR A 18 -19.96 2.62 44.62
CA THR A 18 -18.98 1.92 45.46
C THR A 18 -17.73 1.62 44.64
N PRO A 19 -16.54 1.52 45.27
CA PRO A 19 -15.28 1.22 44.58
C PRO A 19 -15.36 -0.01 43.66
N THR A 20 -16.15 -1.01 44.06
CA THR A 20 -16.41 -2.23 43.29
C THR A 20 -17.19 -1.96 42.00
N VAL A 21 -18.18 -1.07 42.02
CA VAL A 21 -18.95 -0.69 40.82
C VAL A 21 -18.09 0.12 39.86
N MET A 22 -17.24 1.01 40.37
CA MET A 22 -16.24 1.72 39.56
C MET A 22 -15.25 0.75 38.91
N ALA A 23 -14.73 -0.22 39.66
CA ALA A 23 -13.84 -1.24 39.12
C ALA A 23 -14.53 -2.07 38.03
N ALA A 24 -15.79 -2.47 38.23
CA ALA A 24 -16.57 -3.20 37.24
C ALA A 24 -16.84 -2.38 35.96
N LEU A 25 -17.13 -1.07 36.10
CA LEU A 25 -17.32 -0.16 34.97
C LEU A 25 -16.03 0.04 34.17
N VAL A 26 -14.91 0.26 34.85
CA VAL A 26 -13.59 0.39 34.19
C VAL A 26 -13.24 -0.91 33.48
N PHE A 27 -13.44 -2.05 34.11
CA PHE A 27 -13.20 -3.36 33.50
C PHE A 27 -14.09 -3.61 32.28
N GLY A 28 -15.38 -3.27 32.37
CA GLY A 28 -16.33 -3.36 31.25
C GLY A 28 -15.93 -2.45 30.08
N LEU A 29 -15.52 -1.21 30.37
CA LEU A 29 -14.99 -0.28 29.36
C LEU A 29 -13.71 -0.81 28.71
N LEU A 30 -12.80 -1.39 29.49
CA LEU A 30 -11.57 -1.99 28.98
C LEU A 30 -11.86 -3.19 28.07
N LEU A 31 -12.81 -4.06 28.44
CA LEU A 31 -13.23 -5.17 27.59
C LEU A 31 -13.85 -4.69 26.28
N LEU A 32 -14.65 -3.62 26.31
CA LEU A 32 -15.22 -3.01 25.11
C LEU A 32 -14.17 -2.32 24.23
N ALA A 33 -13.17 -1.68 24.83
CA ALA A 33 -12.09 -0.99 24.10
C ALA A 33 -10.99 -1.95 23.59
N PHE A 34 -10.86 -3.13 24.20
CA PHE A 34 -9.84 -4.13 23.88
C PHE A 34 -9.70 -4.47 22.38
N PRO A 35 -10.78 -4.73 21.60
CA PRO A 35 -10.64 -5.04 20.17
C PRO A 35 -10.01 -3.89 19.38
N PHE A 36 -10.34 -2.63 19.71
CA PHE A 36 -9.79 -1.45 19.05
C PHE A 36 -8.30 -1.23 19.38
N LEU A 37 -7.91 -1.51 20.62
CA LEU A 37 -6.50 -1.43 21.03
C LEU A 37 -5.65 -2.50 20.32
N LYS A 38 -6.20 -3.72 20.20
CA LYS A 38 -5.51 -4.84 19.54
C LYS A 38 -5.30 -4.58 18.03
N THR A 39 -6.29 -4.06 17.32
CA THR A 39 -6.19 -3.77 15.87
C THR A 39 -5.20 -2.65 15.55
N ASN A 40 -5.10 -1.64 16.42
CA ASN A 40 -4.10 -0.58 16.28
C ASN A 40 -2.67 -1.10 16.50
N HIS A 41 -2.47 -1.99 17.49
CA HIS A 41 -1.16 -2.58 17.73
C HIS A 41 -0.71 -3.47 16.56
N SER A 42 -1.60 -4.34 16.05
CA SER A 42 -1.24 -5.25 14.95
C SER A 42 -0.86 -4.51 13.67
N THR A 43 -1.58 -3.42 13.34
CA THR A 43 -1.27 -2.57 12.19
C THR A 43 0.11 -1.90 12.31
N ARG A 44 0.46 -1.40 13.50
CA ARG A 44 1.79 -0.81 13.76
C ARG A 44 2.91 -1.84 13.59
N LEU A 45 2.71 -3.05 14.13
CA LEU A 45 3.68 -4.13 14.00
C LEU A 45 3.81 -4.58 12.54
N ALA A 46 2.70 -4.69 11.82
CA ALA A 46 2.72 -5.02 10.40
C ALA A 46 3.50 -3.99 9.57
N ARG A 47 3.29 -2.69 9.81
CA ARG A 47 4.09 -1.63 9.16
C ARG A 47 5.59 -1.79 9.46
N LYS A 48 5.95 -2.12 10.70
CA LYS A 48 7.35 -2.38 11.06
C LYS A 48 7.92 -3.57 10.27
N ARG A 49 7.16 -4.67 10.15
CA ARG A 49 7.58 -5.85 9.38
C ARG A 49 7.74 -5.58 7.89
N VAL A 50 6.86 -4.78 7.28
CA VAL A 50 7.02 -4.35 5.87
C VAL A 50 8.31 -3.54 5.69
N ASN A 51 8.60 -2.62 6.62
CA ASN A 51 9.82 -1.81 6.60
C ASN A 51 11.09 -2.67 6.79
N GLU A 52 11.04 -3.67 7.66
CA GLU A 52 12.12 -4.66 7.82
C GLU A 52 12.30 -5.48 6.53
N ALA A 53 11.22 -5.96 5.92
CA ALA A 53 11.25 -6.74 4.68
C ALA A 53 11.89 -5.96 3.51
N ALA A 54 11.70 -4.64 3.45
CA ALA A 54 12.29 -3.79 2.42
C ALA A 54 13.83 -3.73 2.47
N ARG A 55 14.41 -3.93 3.65
CA ARG A 55 15.87 -3.93 3.86
C ARG A 55 16.51 -5.28 3.56
N GLU A 56 15.74 -6.35 3.69
CA GLU A 56 16.19 -7.72 3.48
C GLU A 56 16.05 -8.17 2.01
N ARG A 57 16.67 -9.30 1.67
CA ARG A 57 16.56 -9.96 0.35
C ARG A 57 16.23 -11.45 0.51
N GLY A 58 15.79 -12.08 -0.59
CA GLY A 58 15.53 -13.53 -0.63
C GLY A 58 14.45 -14.00 0.35
N GLU A 59 14.69 -15.15 0.99
CA GLU A 59 13.71 -15.77 1.90
C GLU A 59 13.37 -14.90 3.11
N ALA A 60 14.33 -14.16 3.67
CA ALA A 60 14.11 -13.32 4.84
C ALA A 60 13.05 -12.25 4.55
N ARG A 61 13.12 -11.62 3.37
CA ARG A 61 12.11 -10.68 2.88
C ARG A 61 10.73 -11.33 2.80
N GLN A 62 10.64 -12.54 2.23
CA GLN A 62 9.37 -13.24 2.07
C GLN A 62 8.74 -13.62 3.40
N ARG A 63 9.54 -14.08 4.38
CA ARG A 63 9.07 -14.40 5.73
C ARG A 63 8.51 -13.17 6.43
N LEU A 64 9.25 -12.06 6.42
CA LEU A 64 8.80 -10.80 7.02
C LEU A 64 7.54 -10.24 6.36
N ALA A 65 7.43 -10.36 5.03
CA ALA A 65 6.23 -9.97 4.29
C ALA A 65 5.02 -10.84 4.66
N ALA A 66 5.20 -12.16 4.78
CA ALA A 66 4.14 -13.08 5.21
C ALA A 66 3.68 -12.80 6.65
N GLU A 67 4.62 -12.51 7.55
CA GLU A 67 4.29 -12.07 8.93
C GLU A 67 3.49 -10.76 8.93
N ALA A 68 3.87 -9.77 8.11
CA ALA A 68 3.13 -8.52 8.02
C ALA A 68 1.67 -8.76 7.58
N LEU A 69 1.46 -9.62 6.58
CA LEU A 69 0.14 -9.96 6.05
C LEU A 69 -0.71 -10.73 7.08
N SER A 70 -0.12 -11.66 7.84
CA SER A 70 -0.85 -12.42 8.85
C SER A 70 -1.37 -11.54 10.00
N LEU A 71 -0.60 -10.52 10.40
CA LEU A 71 -0.97 -9.55 11.45
C LEU A 71 -2.21 -8.71 11.09
N VAL A 72 -2.48 -8.52 9.80
CA VAL A 72 -3.62 -7.72 9.30
C VAL A 72 -4.67 -8.56 8.57
N ALA A 73 -4.57 -9.89 8.58
CA ALA A 73 -5.43 -10.78 7.79
C ALA A 73 -6.94 -10.58 8.00
N GLN A 74 -7.36 -10.14 9.19
CA GLN A 74 -8.76 -9.88 9.54
C GLN A 74 -9.09 -8.39 9.72
N ASN A 75 -8.15 -7.50 9.43
CA ASN A 75 -8.29 -6.06 9.65
C ASN A 75 -8.19 -5.29 8.31
N PRO A 76 -9.31 -4.89 7.70
CA PRO A 76 -9.32 -4.13 6.43
C PRO A 76 -8.47 -2.87 6.47
N ILE A 77 -8.53 -2.09 7.56
CA ILE A 77 -7.72 -0.87 7.71
C ILE A 77 -6.23 -1.22 7.73
N GLY A 78 -5.86 -2.29 8.44
CA GLY A 78 -4.49 -2.79 8.46
C GLY A 78 -4.00 -3.24 7.08
N GLN A 79 -4.87 -3.88 6.29
CA GLN A 79 -4.56 -4.30 4.92
C GLN A 79 -4.31 -3.10 4.00
N ILE A 80 -5.12 -2.03 4.11
CA ILE A 80 -4.90 -0.77 3.40
C ILE A 80 -3.51 -0.21 3.73
N VAL A 81 -3.18 -0.11 5.02
CA VAL A 81 -1.89 0.43 5.48
C VAL A 81 -0.71 -0.41 4.96
N VAL A 82 -0.81 -1.74 5.01
CA VAL A 82 0.24 -2.64 4.50
C VAL A 82 0.38 -2.49 2.98
N ALA A 83 -0.73 -2.40 2.24
CA ALA A 83 -0.71 -2.23 0.79
C ALA A 83 0.00 -0.93 0.37
N GLU A 84 -0.36 0.20 0.99
CA GLU A 84 0.27 1.50 0.72
C GLU A 84 1.76 1.51 1.07
N GLU A 85 2.11 1.01 2.26
CA GLU A 85 3.50 1.02 2.73
C GLU A 85 4.38 0.12 1.85
N ALA A 86 3.89 -1.08 1.52
CA ALA A 86 4.60 -1.99 0.63
C ALA A 86 4.80 -1.39 -0.76
N HIS A 87 3.78 -0.71 -1.31
CA HIS A 87 3.90 -0.02 -2.60
C HIS A 87 4.96 1.09 -2.55
N LYS A 88 4.95 1.95 -1.52
CA LYS A 88 5.95 3.02 -1.32
C LYS A 88 7.38 2.48 -1.27
N LEU A 89 7.56 1.29 -0.70
CA LEU A 89 8.87 0.63 -0.56
C LEU A 89 9.24 -0.27 -1.76
N GLY A 90 8.44 -0.29 -2.82
CA GLY A 90 8.68 -1.10 -4.01
C GLY A 90 8.45 -2.61 -3.84
N LEU A 91 7.82 -3.03 -2.74
CA LEU A 91 7.46 -4.43 -2.46
C LEU A 91 6.15 -4.81 -3.17
N LYS A 92 6.22 -4.87 -4.50
CA LYS A 92 5.04 -5.06 -5.38
C LYS A 92 4.20 -6.29 -5.02
N ASP A 93 4.84 -7.43 -4.77
CA ASP A 93 4.13 -8.69 -4.45
C ASP A 93 3.37 -8.58 -3.13
N THR A 94 3.99 -7.98 -2.11
CA THR A 94 3.36 -7.76 -0.80
C THR A 94 2.19 -6.78 -0.92
N ALA A 95 2.34 -5.70 -1.71
CA ALA A 95 1.27 -4.74 -1.95
C ALA A 95 0.06 -5.41 -2.64
N ALA A 96 0.32 -6.21 -3.68
CA ALA A 96 -0.71 -6.95 -4.41
C ALA A 96 -1.40 -8.00 -3.51
N ALA A 97 -0.64 -8.71 -2.66
CA ALA A 97 -1.18 -9.67 -1.71
C ALA A 97 -2.09 -9.01 -0.66
N ALA A 98 -1.69 -7.86 -0.12
CA ALA A 98 -2.51 -7.09 0.82
C ALA A 98 -3.81 -6.59 0.16
N LEU A 99 -3.73 -6.09 -1.08
CA LEU A 99 -4.89 -5.68 -1.86
C LEU A 99 -5.84 -6.86 -2.15
N LYS A 100 -5.30 -8.05 -2.41
CA LYS A 100 -6.10 -9.27 -2.60
C LYS A 100 -6.87 -9.64 -1.33
N LEU A 101 -6.22 -9.58 -0.16
CA LEU A 101 -6.87 -9.80 1.13
C LEU A 101 -7.99 -8.79 1.36
N LEU A 102 -7.72 -7.50 1.11
CA LEU A 102 -8.71 -6.43 1.24
C LEU A 102 -9.92 -6.65 0.33
N THR A 103 -9.67 -6.98 -0.94
CA THR A 103 -10.72 -7.26 -1.91
C THR A 103 -11.60 -8.43 -1.47
N ALA A 104 -11.00 -9.48 -0.89
CA ALA A 104 -11.74 -10.65 -0.41
C ALA A 104 -12.67 -10.34 0.77
N THR A 105 -12.41 -9.26 1.54
CA THR A 105 -13.31 -8.85 2.62
C THR A 105 -14.63 -8.23 2.12
N GLY A 106 -14.67 -7.73 0.89
CA GLY A 106 -15.81 -6.99 0.33
C GLY A 106 -16.08 -5.61 0.96
N LYS A 107 -15.24 -5.17 1.90
CA LYS A 107 -15.32 -3.86 2.58
C LYS A 107 -14.45 -2.81 1.87
N GLU A 108 -14.63 -1.54 2.24
CA GLU A 108 -13.79 -0.42 1.78
C GLU A 108 -13.64 -0.35 0.25
N ARG A 109 -14.76 -0.40 -0.48
CA ARG A 109 -14.77 -0.51 -1.96
C ARG A 109 -14.01 0.62 -2.67
N ASP A 110 -14.12 1.83 -2.15
CA ASP A 110 -13.43 2.99 -2.72
C ASP A 110 -11.91 2.89 -2.51
N GLU A 111 -11.48 2.38 -1.35
CA GLU A 111 -10.08 2.11 -1.05
C GLU A 111 -9.50 0.99 -1.91
N VAL A 112 -10.27 -0.09 -2.12
CA VAL A 112 -9.89 -1.16 -3.06
C VAL A 112 -9.71 -0.58 -4.47
N ARG A 113 -10.61 0.30 -4.93
CA ARG A 113 -10.50 0.94 -6.25
C ARG A 113 -9.25 1.82 -6.33
N ARG A 114 -9.03 2.67 -5.32
CA ARG A 114 -7.84 3.54 -5.21
C ARG A 114 -6.55 2.74 -5.24
N LEU A 115 -6.44 1.71 -4.40
CA LEU A 115 -5.26 0.86 -4.30
C LEU A 115 -5.03 0.02 -5.56
N LYS A 116 -6.10 -0.43 -6.25
CA LYS A 116 -5.97 -1.09 -7.56
C LYS A 116 -5.31 -0.16 -8.57
N MET A 117 -5.77 1.09 -8.69
CA MET A 117 -5.17 2.07 -9.59
C MET A 117 -3.72 2.41 -9.21
N LEU A 118 -3.40 2.40 -7.92
CA LEU A 118 -2.05 2.70 -7.43
C LEU A 118 -1.05 1.55 -7.69
N ILE A 119 -1.45 0.31 -7.38
CA ILE A 119 -0.59 -0.88 -7.45
C ILE A 119 -0.53 -1.44 -8.87
N HIS A 120 -1.66 -1.40 -9.57
CA HIS A 120 -1.80 -1.80 -10.96
C HIS A 120 -2.30 -0.60 -11.76
N PRO A 121 -1.46 0.44 -11.98
CA PRO A 121 -1.83 1.51 -12.87
C PRO A 121 -2.19 0.86 -14.21
N GLU A 122 -3.41 1.12 -14.69
CA GLU A 122 -3.76 0.69 -16.04
C GLU A 122 -2.69 1.26 -16.99
N PRO A 123 -2.22 0.46 -17.95
CA PRO A 123 -1.38 1.00 -19.00
C PRO A 123 -2.12 2.19 -19.62
N PRO A 124 -1.42 3.30 -19.93
CA PRO A 124 -1.98 4.43 -20.63
C PRO A 124 -2.92 3.97 -21.75
N ARG A 125 -4.21 4.33 -21.66
CA ARG A 125 -5.20 3.92 -22.67
C ARG A 125 -4.97 4.56 -24.03
N PHE A 126 -4.12 5.58 -24.08
CA PHE A 126 -3.82 6.36 -25.28
C PHE A 126 -2.33 6.28 -25.58
N ALA A 127 -2.01 5.97 -26.84
CA ALA A 127 -0.64 5.87 -27.34
C ALA A 127 0.19 7.15 -27.05
N GLU A 128 -0.43 8.33 -27.13
CA GLU A 128 0.22 9.61 -26.82
C GLU A 128 0.65 9.74 -25.36
N ALA A 129 -0.16 9.24 -24.42
CA ALA A 129 0.16 9.26 -23.00
C ALA A 129 1.28 8.26 -22.67
N GLU A 130 1.30 7.11 -23.34
CA GLU A 130 2.41 6.15 -23.26
C GLU A 130 3.70 6.75 -23.80
N ALA A 131 3.66 7.38 -24.97
CA ALA A 131 4.80 8.05 -25.59
C ALA A 131 5.37 9.15 -24.67
N ALA A 132 4.50 10.00 -24.10
CA ALA A 132 4.92 11.02 -23.14
C ALA A 132 5.54 10.43 -21.86
N ALA A 133 5.04 9.29 -21.37
CA ALA A 133 5.61 8.61 -20.21
C ALA A 133 6.99 8.01 -20.51
N ILE A 134 7.18 7.42 -21.69
CA ILE A 134 8.46 6.91 -22.18
C ILE A 134 9.47 8.05 -22.31
N LEU A 135 9.07 9.16 -22.92
CA LEU A 135 9.93 10.34 -23.09
C LEU A 135 10.40 10.89 -21.74
N ARG A 136 9.50 11.06 -20.75
CA ARG A 136 9.89 11.54 -19.41
C ARG A 136 10.89 10.60 -18.73
N ARG A 137 10.71 9.27 -18.88
CA ARG A 137 11.67 8.30 -18.35
C ARG A 137 13.02 8.41 -19.04
N TRP A 138 13.01 8.62 -20.35
CA TRP A 138 14.22 8.85 -21.14
C TRP A 138 14.98 10.09 -20.68
N GLU A 139 14.28 11.22 -20.54
CA GLU A 139 14.83 12.50 -20.05
C GLU A 139 15.34 12.41 -18.61
N SER A 140 14.72 11.56 -17.79
CA SER A 140 15.16 11.30 -16.40
C SER A 140 16.39 10.38 -16.31
N GLY A 141 16.97 9.96 -17.44
CA GLY A 141 18.15 9.08 -17.48
C GLY A 141 17.85 7.59 -17.28
N LEU A 142 16.57 7.19 -17.24
CA LEU A 142 16.15 5.80 -17.08
C LEU A 142 16.06 5.09 -18.45
N HIS A 143 17.14 5.13 -19.23
CA HIS A 143 17.17 4.71 -20.63
C HIS A 143 16.75 3.25 -20.85
N GLU A 144 17.22 2.32 -20.02
CA GLU A 144 16.87 0.90 -20.12
C GLU A 144 15.38 0.66 -19.84
N ALA A 145 14.81 1.34 -18.83
CA ALA A 145 13.39 1.24 -18.53
C ALA A 145 12.52 1.88 -19.63
N ALA A 146 12.99 2.98 -20.22
CA ALA A 146 12.33 3.63 -21.35
C ALA A 146 12.36 2.75 -22.62
N ARG A 147 13.49 2.08 -22.91
CA ARG A 147 13.61 1.12 -24.03
C ARG A 147 12.69 -0.08 -23.86
N ALA A 148 12.66 -0.68 -22.69
CA ALA A 148 11.78 -1.82 -22.40
C ALA A 148 10.30 -1.44 -22.51
N GLN A 149 9.94 -0.23 -22.09
CA GLN A 149 8.57 0.26 -22.23
C GLN A 149 8.22 0.61 -23.68
N LEU A 150 9.16 1.18 -24.45
CA LEU A 150 8.97 1.44 -25.88
C LEU A 150 8.78 0.14 -26.67
N SER A 151 9.55 -0.92 -26.39
CA SER A 151 9.37 -2.20 -27.07
C SER A 151 7.98 -2.80 -26.79
N GLU A 152 7.51 -2.74 -25.55
CA GLU A 152 6.17 -3.18 -25.17
C GLU A 152 5.07 -2.33 -25.84
N ALA A 153 5.26 -1.01 -25.88
CA ALA A 153 4.35 -0.08 -26.53
C ALA A 153 4.23 -0.36 -28.04
N LEU A 154 5.36 -0.63 -28.72
CA LEU A 154 5.38 -0.96 -30.15
C LEU A 154 4.69 -2.30 -30.47
N THR A 155 4.69 -3.28 -29.56
CA THR A 155 3.84 -4.46 -29.72
C THR A 155 2.34 -4.15 -29.65
N ARG A 156 1.95 -3.11 -28.92
CA ARG A 156 0.54 -2.73 -28.72
C ARG A 156 0.05 -1.73 -29.78
N TRP A 157 0.96 -0.88 -30.27
CA TRP A 157 0.71 0.19 -31.24
C TRP A 157 1.85 0.26 -32.28
N PRO A 158 1.93 -0.71 -33.20
CA PRO A 158 3.08 -0.86 -34.10
C PRO A 158 3.30 0.35 -35.04
N ASP A 159 2.20 0.97 -35.50
CA ASP A 159 2.23 2.01 -36.53
C ASP A 159 1.73 3.37 -36.02
N HIS A 160 1.76 3.61 -34.71
CA HIS A 160 1.24 4.86 -34.16
C HIS A 160 2.30 5.98 -34.22
N PRO A 161 1.98 7.15 -34.80
CA PRO A 161 2.97 8.21 -35.10
C PRO A 161 3.68 8.75 -33.86
N ALA A 162 3.01 8.74 -32.70
CA ALA A 162 3.60 9.17 -31.42
C ALA A 162 4.86 8.38 -31.00
N PHE A 163 5.12 7.19 -31.56
CA PHE A 163 6.32 6.41 -31.27
C PHE A 163 7.42 6.51 -32.34
N ASP A 164 7.15 7.18 -33.47
CA ASP A 164 8.14 7.31 -34.55
C ASP A 164 9.27 8.25 -34.14
N ASP A 165 8.94 9.37 -33.51
CA ASP A 165 9.92 10.30 -32.94
C ASP A 165 10.75 9.62 -31.82
N LEU A 166 10.10 8.80 -30.99
CA LEU A 166 10.77 8.05 -29.92
C LEU A 166 11.71 6.97 -30.46
N ARG A 167 11.37 6.32 -31.57
CA ARG A 167 12.27 5.37 -32.25
C ARG A 167 13.55 6.06 -32.71
N GLY A 168 13.44 7.28 -33.25
CA GLY A 168 14.60 8.10 -33.64
C GLY A 168 15.51 8.43 -32.46
N ILE A 169 14.94 8.97 -31.38
CA ILE A 169 15.69 9.38 -30.17
C ILE A 169 16.44 8.21 -29.53
N VAL A 170 15.78 7.04 -29.45
CA VAL A 170 16.36 5.83 -28.85
C VAL A 170 17.44 5.20 -29.75
N ALA A 171 17.28 5.29 -31.08
CA ALA A 171 18.23 4.75 -32.04
C ALA A 171 19.52 5.58 -32.13
N GLU A 172 19.43 6.91 -32.03
CA GLU A 172 20.57 7.83 -32.15
C GLU A 172 21.54 7.77 -30.95
N THR A 173 21.09 7.20 -29.83
CA THR A 173 21.83 7.06 -28.57
C THR A 173 22.26 5.61 -28.27
N ALA A 174 22.11 4.69 -29.23
CA ALA A 174 22.74 3.38 -29.15
C ALA A 174 24.27 3.57 -29.21
N PRO A 175 25.07 3.04 -28.27
CA PRO A 175 26.51 3.10 -28.38
C PRO A 175 26.92 2.40 -29.69
N PRO A 176 27.90 2.95 -30.45
CA PRO A 176 28.36 2.32 -31.67
C PRO A 176 28.82 0.91 -31.32
N SER A 177 28.16 -0.08 -31.93
CA SER A 177 28.52 -1.49 -31.87
C SER A 177 30.00 -1.61 -32.18
N ALA A 178 30.78 -2.08 -31.19
CA ALA A 178 32.20 -2.32 -31.36
C ALA A 178 32.40 -3.27 -32.56
N PRO A 179 33.24 -2.92 -33.55
CA PRO A 179 33.54 -3.84 -34.64
C PRO A 179 34.19 -5.10 -34.06
N SER A 180 33.66 -6.25 -34.48
CA SER A 180 34.21 -7.58 -34.18
C SER A 180 35.57 -7.78 -34.83
#